data_AF-A0A9Q0XSX0-F1
#
_entry.id   AF-A0A9Q0XSX0-F1
#
_cell.length_a   1.000
_cell.length_b   1.000
_cell.length_c   1.000
_cell.angle_alpha   90.00
_cell.angle_beta   90.00
_cell.angle_gamma   90.00
#
_symmetry.space_group_name_H-M   'P 1'
#
loop_
_entity.id
_entity.type
_entity.pdbx_description
1 polymer ?
#
loop_
_entity_poly.entity_id
_entity_poly.type
_entity_poly.pdbx_seq_one_letter_code
_entity_poly.pdbx_strand_id
1 'polypeptide(L)'
;DPAAKALWESLMNLKQKEAVMEVRRHLVEAASRENLPIKMSMGRVTPEQLNSYIQLFKKKFEALENHCGLLQIALAVAQTLKHPEIAKWDNFLAFERLLVQSIGDSALPSVLNQLLPIIKPHNNRTDSDYTPEDLLVLLVYIYSIVGDAKTGKELEEAENDVKEALVQAICNEPTLSLLLQKITGCESSLDLTFQKAVVVVNEIFKTLRGIMKTRTNMKQFNSVHNPGSHTEQASYKPLLKQVVEEMYNPDRPDPVDIEHMSSGLTDLLKTGFSMFMKVSRPHPSDHSLVIIVMLGGVTVSEAKMVKDLVVASKPGVQVIVLSTTLVTPYNILELLFATDHLHPDIGV
;
A
#
# COMPACT_ATOMS: atom_id res chain seq x y z
N ASP A 1 -18.59 17.97 19.42
CA ASP A 1 -19.63 17.55 18.46
C ASP A 1 -19.54 16.04 18.23
N PRO A 2 -20.43 15.23 18.85
CA PRO A 2 -20.49 13.78 18.66
C PRO A 2 -20.80 13.35 17.22
N ALA A 3 -21.58 14.14 16.47
CA ALA A 3 -21.93 13.83 15.09
C ALA A 3 -20.72 13.96 14.16
N ALA A 4 -19.91 15.00 14.36
CA ALA A 4 -18.63 15.14 13.65
C ALA A 4 -17.66 14.00 13.95
N LYS A 5 -17.57 13.56 15.22
CA LYS A 5 -16.74 12.42 15.60
C LYS A 5 -17.21 11.12 14.92
N ALA A 6 -18.51 10.85 14.93
CA ALA A 6 -19.07 9.67 14.25
C ALA A 6 -18.84 9.73 12.73
N LEU A 7 -18.96 10.91 12.12
CA LEU A 7 -18.63 11.09 10.70
C LEU A 7 -17.15 10.79 10.44
N TRP A 8 -16.25 11.34 11.25
CA TRP A 8 -14.80 11.09 11.15
C TRP A 8 -14.47 9.59 11.23
N GLU A 9 -15.05 8.89 12.20
CA GLU A 9 -14.88 7.44 12.37
C GLU A 9 -15.44 6.64 11.18
N SER A 10 -16.54 7.10 10.58
CA SER A 10 -17.12 6.51 9.37
C SER A 10 -16.18 6.66 8.17
N LEU A 11 -15.57 7.85 7.98
CA LEU A 11 -14.66 8.12 6.85
C LEU A 11 -13.46 7.19 6.81
N MET A 12 -12.98 6.72 7.97
CA MET A 12 -11.87 5.74 8.04
C MET A 12 -12.23 4.38 7.40
N ASN A 13 -13.52 4.04 7.35
CA ASN A 13 -14.00 2.73 6.91
C ASN A 13 -14.62 2.77 5.51
N LEU A 14 -15.04 3.95 5.02
CA LEU A 14 -15.65 4.09 3.70
C LEU A 14 -14.63 4.11 2.57
N LYS A 15 -15.07 3.84 1.34
CA LYS A 15 -14.29 4.14 0.13
C LYS A 15 -14.33 5.64 -0.14
N GLN A 16 -13.33 6.20 -0.81
CA GLN A 16 -13.25 7.65 -1.09
C GLN A 16 -14.55 8.23 -1.67
N LYS A 17 -15.14 7.59 -2.68
CA LYS A 17 -16.40 8.04 -3.30
C LYS A 17 -17.56 8.06 -2.30
N GLU A 18 -17.69 7.03 -1.48
CA GLU A 18 -18.74 6.90 -0.45
C GLU A 18 -18.54 7.92 0.65
N ALA A 19 -17.30 8.09 1.12
CA ALA A 19 -16.90 9.08 2.11
C ALA A 19 -17.29 10.51 1.69
N VAL A 20 -16.99 10.89 0.43
CA VAL A 20 -17.35 12.22 -0.08
C VAL A 20 -18.88 12.38 -0.21
N MET A 21 -19.60 11.34 -0.62
CA MET A 21 -21.07 11.37 -0.65
C MET A 21 -21.68 11.51 0.75
N GLU A 22 -21.09 10.85 1.74
CA GLU A 22 -21.55 10.89 3.13
C GLU A 22 -21.35 12.27 3.76
N VAL A 23 -20.18 12.90 3.53
CA VAL A 23 -19.93 14.29 3.95
C VAL A 23 -20.94 15.24 3.32
N ARG A 24 -21.22 15.07 2.02
CA ARG A 24 -22.25 15.86 1.33
C ARG A 24 -23.63 15.66 1.96
N ARG A 25 -24.01 14.41 2.28
CA ARG A 25 -25.29 14.09 2.93
C ARG A 25 -25.43 14.86 4.24
N HIS A 26 -24.43 14.77 5.11
CA HIS A 26 -24.42 15.47 6.39
C HIS A 26 -24.48 17.01 6.24
N LEU A 27 -23.75 17.59 5.28
CA LEU A 27 -23.81 19.03 4.99
C LEU A 27 -25.20 19.48 4.55
N VAL A 28 -25.85 18.71 3.68
CA VAL A 28 -27.20 19.03 3.19
C VAL A 28 -28.22 18.93 4.33
N GLU A 29 -28.12 17.90 5.16
CA GLU A 29 -28.99 17.75 6.34
C GLU A 29 -28.82 18.89 7.34
N ALA A 30 -27.57 19.25 7.66
CA ALA A 30 -27.28 20.39 8.53
C ALA A 30 -27.83 21.70 7.94
N ALA A 31 -27.59 21.96 6.67
CA ALA A 31 -28.06 23.18 6.03
C ALA A 31 -29.61 23.22 5.93
N SER A 32 -30.27 22.07 5.81
CA SER A 32 -31.73 21.98 5.82
C SER A 32 -32.31 22.27 7.20
N ARG A 33 -31.66 21.79 8.27
CA ARG A 33 -32.06 22.09 9.67
C ARG A 33 -31.94 23.58 9.98
N GLU A 34 -30.94 24.23 9.42
CA GLU A 34 -30.67 25.66 9.58
C GLU A 34 -31.47 26.55 8.60
N ASN A 35 -32.41 25.98 7.81
CA ASN A 35 -33.20 26.69 6.79
C ASN A 35 -32.34 27.52 5.82
N LEU A 36 -31.24 26.96 5.33
CA LEU A 36 -30.34 27.59 4.36
C LEU A 36 -30.80 27.31 2.91
N PRO A 37 -30.55 28.23 1.96
CA PRO A 37 -30.95 28.06 0.57
C PRO A 37 -30.02 27.07 -0.17
N ILE A 38 -30.32 25.78 -0.04
CA ILE A 38 -29.55 24.70 -0.69
C ILE A 38 -30.08 24.45 -2.10
N LYS A 39 -29.19 24.46 -3.09
CA LYS A 39 -29.45 23.89 -4.41
C LYS A 39 -28.94 22.45 -4.44
N MET A 40 -29.85 21.48 -4.49
CA MET A 40 -29.48 20.07 -4.67
C MET A 40 -29.12 19.82 -6.13
N SER A 41 -27.89 19.38 -6.40
CA SER A 41 -27.48 18.91 -7.74
C SER A 41 -27.28 17.40 -7.73
N MET A 42 -28.02 16.66 -8.54
CA MET A 42 -27.83 15.22 -8.68
C MET A 42 -26.56 14.98 -9.51
N GLY A 43 -25.58 14.25 -8.97
CA GLY A 43 -24.32 13.98 -9.68
C GLY A 43 -23.09 13.74 -8.80
N ARG A 44 -21.93 13.58 -9.43
CA ARG A 44 -20.61 13.43 -8.77
C ARG A 44 -20.34 14.66 -7.90
N VAL A 45 -19.94 14.40 -6.65
CA VAL A 45 -19.60 15.46 -5.70
C VAL A 45 -18.24 16.05 -6.06
N THR A 46 -18.20 17.36 -6.30
CA THR A 46 -16.97 18.11 -6.57
C THR A 46 -16.56 18.93 -5.35
N PRO A 47 -15.28 19.29 -5.21
CA PRO A 47 -14.86 20.14 -4.10
C PRO A 47 -15.43 21.57 -4.19
N GLU A 48 -15.74 22.07 -5.38
CA GLU A 48 -16.48 23.32 -5.60
C GLU A 48 -17.89 23.24 -5.01
N GLN A 49 -18.56 22.10 -5.19
CA GLN A 49 -19.88 21.86 -4.64
C GLN A 49 -19.84 21.85 -3.11
N LEU A 50 -18.90 21.13 -2.50
CA LEU A 50 -18.74 21.11 -1.04
C LEU A 50 -18.50 22.52 -0.49
N ASN A 51 -17.59 23.27 -1.12
CA ASN A 51 -17.34 24.67 -0.76
C ASN A 51 -18.59 25.54 -0.88
N SER A 52 -19.40 25.36 -1.92
CA SER A 52 -20.64 26.13 -2.08
C SER A 52 -21.62 25.93 -0.92
N TYR A 53 -21.72 24.70 -0.39
CA TYR A 53 -22.55 24.39 0.78
C TYR A 53 -21.97 24.95 2.07
N ILE A 54 -20.66 24.85 2.26
CA ILE A 54 -19.97 25.40 3.44
C ILE A 54 -20.15 26.92 3.52
N GLN A 55 -20.07 27.63 2.38
CA GLN A 55 -20.24 29.09 2.35
C GLN A 55 -21.63 29.57 2.78
N LEU A 56 -22.67 28.71 2.72
CA LEU A 56 -24.02 29.07 3.19
C LEU A 56 -24.05 29.33 4.70
N PHE A 57 -23.20 28.67 5.47
CA PHE A 57 -23.12 28.82 6.92
C PHE A 57 -22.41 30.10 7.33
N LYS A 58 -21.56 30.68 6.47
CA LYS A 58 -20.72 31.85 6.79
C LYS A 58 -21.46 33.05 7.37
N LYS A 59 -22.74 33.24 6.99
CA LYS A 59 -23.57 34.38 7.43
C LYS A 59 -24.40 34.12 8.69
N LYS A 60 -24.45 32.87 9.20
CA LYS A 60 -25.20 32.50 10.40
C LYS A 60 -24.25 31.97 11.48
N PHE A 61 -23.88 32.84 12.43
CA PHE A 61 -22.93 32.51 13.49
C PHE A 61 -23.39 31.34 14.37
N GLU A 62 -24.67 31.27 14.72
CA GLU A 62 -25.24 30.17 15.51
C GLU A 62 -25.13 28.82 14.78
N ALA A 63 -25.40 28.80 13.47
CA ALA A 63 -25.23 27.61 12.65
C ALA A 63 -23.75 27.19 12.50
N LEU A 64 -22.82 28.15 12.47
CA LEU A 64 -21.38 27.86 12.46
C LEU A 64 -20.93 27.22 13.77
N GLU A 65 -21.40 27.74 14.90
CA GLU A 65 -21.06 27.22 16.23
C GLU A 65 -21.62 25.81 16.42
N ASN A 66 -22.89 25.59 16.04
CA ASN A 66 -23.57 24.30 16.19
C ASN A 66 -23.02 23.19 15.30
N HIS A 67 -22.52 23.51 14.09
CA HIS A 67 -22.02 22.53 13.11
C HIS A 67 -20.53 22.65 12.82
N CYS A 68 -19.76 23.28 13.71
CA CYS A 68 -18.33 23.59 13.49
C CYS A 68 -17.52 22.34 13.10
N GLY A 69 -17.71 21.22 13.82
CA GLY A 69 -16.97 19.98 13.55
C GLY A 69 -17.26 19.39 12.19
N LEU A 70 -18.53 19.37 11.77
CA LEU A 70 -18.92 18.94 10.43
C LEU A 70 -18.30 19.84 9.35
N LEU A 71 -18.33 21.16 9.54
CA LEU A 71 -17.75 22.11 8.59
C LEU A 71 -16.23 21.98 8.48
N GLN A 72 -15.54 21.71 9.59
CA GLN A 72 -14.10 21.42 9.58
C GLN A 72 -13.79 20.15 8.76
N ILE A 73 -14.53 19.06 8.97
CA ILE A 73 -14.36 17.81 8.20
C ILE A 73 -14.66 18.07 6.72
N ALA A 74 -15.73 18.80 6.41
CA ALA A 74 -16.10 19.12 5.04
C ALA A 74 -15.05 19.98 4.32
N LEU A 75 -14.49 20.98 5.00
CA LEU A 75 -13.40 21.80 4.50
C LEU A 75 -12.14 20.96 4.26
N ALA A 76 -11.77 20.10 5.22
CA ALA A 76 -10.64 19.20 5.07
C ALA A 76 -10.80 18.29 3.84
N VAL A 77 -11.97 17.68 3.65
CA VAL A 77 -12.27 16.85 2.46
C VAL A 77 -12.20 17.67 1.18
N ALA A 78 -12.77 18.88 1.15
CA ALA A 78 -12.70 19.75 -0.01
C ALA A 78 -11.26 20.18 -0.36
N GLN A 79 -10.42 20.42 0.65
CA GLN A 79 -9.00 20.72 0.49
C GLN A 79 -8.22 19.50 0.00
N THR A 80 -8.45 18.32 0.60
CA THR A 80 -7.83 17.07 0.15
C THR A 80 -8.14 16.84 -1.33
N LEU A 81 -9.41 16.96 -1.74
CA LEU A 81 -9.86 16.80 -3.13
C LEU A 81 -9.27 17.82 -4.12
N LYS A 82 -8.69 18.93 -3.64
CA LYS A 82 -8.03 19.96 -4.44
C LYS A 82 -6.50 19.85 -4.42
N HIS A 83 -5.95 18.91 -3.64
CA HIS A 83 -4.51 18.79 -3.49
C HIS A 83 -3.87 18.42 -4.84
N PRO A 84 -2.78 19.08 -5.26
CA PRO A 84 -2.15 18.84 -6.56
C PRO A 84 -1.67 17.40 -6.73
N GLU A 85 -1.28 16.74 -5.64
CA GLU A 85 -0.84 15.34 -5.70
C GLU A 85 -1.95 14.35 -6.07
N ILE A 86 -3.24 14.72 -6.01
CA ILE A 86 -4.31 13.80 -6.43
C ILE A 86 -4.11 13.32 -7.85
N ALA A 87 -3.70 14.20 -8.76
CA ALA A 87 -3.42 13.80 -10.15
C ALA A 87 -2.29 12.77 -10.22
N LYS A 88 -1.27 12.93 -9.37
CA LYS A 88 -0.15 11.99 -9.25
C LYS A 88 -0.61 10.63 -8.68
N TRP A 89 -1.47 10.62 -7.67
CA TRP A 89 -2.07 9.39 -7.12
C TRP A 89 -2.97 8.68 -8.14
N ASP A 90 -3.74 9.42 -8.94
CA ASP A 90 -4.53 8.85 -10.03
C ASP A 90 -3.63 8.23 -11.12
N ASN A 91 -2.48 8.85 -11.41
CA ASN A 91 -1.48 8.30 -12.33
C ASN A 91 -0.86 7.00 -11.79
N PHE A 92 -0.51 6.94 -10.51
CA PHE A 92 -0.05 5.71 -9.84
C PHE A 92 -1.09 4.60 -9.97
N LEU A 93 -2.36 4.89 -9.66
CA LEU A 93 -3.44 3.92 -9.74
C LEU A 93 -3.68 3.45 -11.19
N ALA A 94 -3.58 4.33 -12.17
CA ALA A 94 -3.69 3.99 -13.58
C ALA A 94 -2.55 3.07 -14.02
N PHE A 95 -1.31 3.39 -13.62
CA PHE A 95 -0.14 2.56 -13.89
C PHE A 95 -0.26 1.19 -13.21
N GLU A 96 -0.66 1.15 -11.95
CA GLU A 96 -0.88 -0.09 -11.18
C GLU A 96 -1.88 -1.01 -11.89
N ARG A 97 -3.02 -0.47 -12.34
CA ARG A 97 -4.03 -1.23 -13.08
C ARG A 97 -3.49 -1.75 -14.40
N LEU A 98 -2.81 -0.91 -15.17
CA LEU A 98 -2.22 -1.30 -16.44
C LEU A 98 -1.21 -2.44 -16.23
N LEU A 99 -0.34 -2.28 -15.24
CA LEU A 99 0.67 -3.25 -14.88
C LEU A 99 0.05 -4.60 -14.48
N VAL A 100 -0.94 -4.58 -13.59
CA VAL A 100 -1.63 -5.81 -13.16
C VAL A 100 -2.28 -6.51 -14.36
N GLN A 101 -2.81 -5.79 -15.36
CA GLN A 101 -3.34 -6.43 -16.57
C GLN A 101 -2.26 -6.90 -17.55
N SER A 102 -1.07 -6.29 -17.54
CA SER A 102 0.00 -6.58 -18.51
C SER A 102 0.97 -7.68 -18.07
N ILE A 103 0.91 -8.11 -16.79
CA ILE A 103 1.85 -9.09 -16.22
C ILE A 103 1.73 -10.53 -16.77
N GLY A 104 0.73 -10.83 -17.60
CA GLY A 104 0.61 -12.14 -18.27
C GLY A 104 1.82 -12.52 -19.15
N ASP A 105 2.16 -13.82 -19.16
CA ASP A 105 3.11 -14.66 -19.93
C ASP A 105 4.43 -14.11 -20.58
N SER A 106 4.68 -12.81 -20.71
CA SER A 106 5.92 -12.26 -21.31
C SER A 106 6.25 -10.83 -20.82
N ALA A 107 6.09 -10.58 -19.52
CA ALA A 107 5.74 -9.25 -19.04
C ALA A 107 6.86 -8.31 -18.58
N LEU A 108 7.89 -8.79 -17.86
CA LEU A 108 8.75 -7.87 -17.11
C LEU A 108 9.58 -6.93 -18.01
N PRO A 109 10.28 -7.39 -19.08
CA PRO A 109 11.00 -6.49 -19.97
C PRO A 109 10.08 -5.47 -20.65
N SER A 110 8.86 -5.87 -21.03
CA SER A 110 7.87 -4.97 -21.64
C SER A 110 7.44 -3.87 -20.67
N VAL A 111 7.18 -4.22 -19.41
CA VAL A 111 6.83 -3.27 -18.35
C VAL A 111 7.97 -2.29 -18.08
N LEU A 112 9.21 -2.78 -18.02
CA LEU A 112 10.38 -1.92 -17.83
C LEU A 112 10.54 -0.94 -19.00
N ASN A 113 10.33 -1.40 -20.23
CA ASN A 113 10.33 -0.54 -21.41
C ASN A 113 9.20 0.49 -21.42
N GLN A 114 8.04 0.19 -20.81
CA GLN A 114 6.97 1.16 -20.59
C GLN A 114 7.31 2.19 -19.50
N LEU A 115 8.18 1.83 -18.56
CA LEU A 115 8.66 2.74 -17.52
C LEU A 115 9.69 3.74 -18.06
N LEU A 116 10.53 3.35 -19.03
CA LEU A 116 11.55 4.22 -19.62
C LEU A 116 11.07 5.63 -20.02
N PRO A 117 9.99 5.81 -20.80
CA PRO A 117 9.52 7.15 -21.19
C PRO A 117 8.96 7.96 -20.01
N ILE A 118 8.66 7.30 -18.90
CA ILE A 118 8.17 7.92 -17.66
C ILE A 118 9.33 8.49 -16.84
N ILE A 119 10.53 7.91 -16.96
CA ILE A 119 11.74 8.37 -16.26
C ILE A 119 12.24 9.64 -16.96
N LYS A 120 11.98 10.79 -16.32
CA LYS A 120 12.38 12.10 -16.84
C LYS A 120 13.43 12.75 -15.94
N PRO A 121 14.46 13.40 -16.51
CA PRO A 121 15.38 14.24 -15.74
C PRO A 121 14.65 15.45 -15.15
N HIS A 122 15.21 16.04 -14.08
CA HIS A 122 14.60 17.16 -13.35
C HIS A 122 14.08 18.29 -14.24
N ASN A 123 14.90 18.74 -15.20
CA ASN A 123 14.56 19.88 -16.07
C ASN A 123 13.35 19.64 -16.99
N ASN A 124 12.96 18.38 -17.20
CA ASN A 124 11.87 18.01 -18.10
C ASN A 124 10.63 17.53 -17.34
N ARG A 125 10.63 17.60 -16.00
CA ARG A 125 9.52 17.18 -15.15
C ARG A 125 8.56 18.33 -14.88
N THR A 126 7.27 17.99 -14.88
CA THR A 126 6.16 18.78 -14.36
C THR A 126 5.82 18.33 -12.94
N ASP A 127 5.05 19.12 -12.19
CA ASP A 127 4.61 18.79 -10.82
C ASP A 127 3.82 17.47 -10.72
N SER A 128 3.28 16.98 -11.83
CA SER A 128 2.54 15.71 -11.91
C SER A 128 3.41 14.50 -12.31
N ASP A 129 4.65 14.74 -12.71
CA ASP A 129 5.59 13.67 -13.06
C ASP A 129 6.18 13.01 -11.80
N TYR A 130 6.73 11.81 -11.99
CA TYR A 130 7.31 11.01 -10.91
C TYR A 130 8.72 11.51 -10.53
N THR A 131 9.01 11.48 -9.23
CA THR A 131 10.35 11.65 -8.69
C THR A 131 11.14 10.33 -8.73
N PRO A 132 12.48 10.34 -8.56
CA PRO A 132 13.25 9.11 -8.46
C PRO A 132 12.74 8.17 -7.36
N GLU A 133 12.30 8.71 -6.22
CA GLU A 133 11.71 7.92 -5.14
C GLU A 133 10.39 7.27 -5.57
N ASP A 134 9.53 7.99 -6.30
CA ASP A 134 8.31 7.41 -6.86
C ASP A 134 8.60 6.27 -7.83
N LEU A 135 9.61 6.46 -8.69
CA LEU A 135 10.06 5.45 -9.64
C LEU A 135 10.60 4.21 -8.90
N LEU A 136 11.32 4.41 -7.78
CA LEU A 136 11.76 3.32 -6.92
C LEU A 136 10.57 2.59 -6.28
N VAL A 137 9.51 3.29 -5.85
CA VAL A 137 8.27 2.65 -5.36
C VAL A 137 7.64 1.80 -6.46
N LEU A 138 7.54 2.33 -7.68
CA LEU A 138 7.01 1.58 -8.83
C LEU A 138 7.85 0.35 -9.13
N LEU A 139 9.18 0.45 -9.11
CA LEU A 139 10.08 -0.67 -9.33
C LEU A 139 9.92 -1.75 -8.25
N VAL A 140 9.84 -1.38 -6.97
CA VAL A 140 9.56 -2.33 -5.88
C VAL A 140 8.22 -3.02 -6.11
N TYR A 141 7.19 -2.26 -6.51
CA TYR A 141 5.88 -2.83 -6.82
C TYR A 141 5.96 -3.83 -7.98
N ILE A 142 6.55 -3.45 -9.12
CA ILE A 142 6.73 -4.29 -10.32
C ILE A 142 7.43 -5.62 -9.98
N TYR A 143 8.59 -5.56 -9.32
CA TYR A 143 9.36 -6.75 -8.98
C TYR A 143 8.66 -7.60 -7.91
N SER A 144 7.89 -6.97 -7.03
CA SER A 144 7.05 -7.68 -6.06
C SER A 144 5.90 -8.42 -6.72
N ILE A 145 5.21 -7.85 -7.72
CA ILE A 145 4.05 -8.50 -8.33
C ILE A 145 4.42 -9.59 -9.35
N VAL A 146 5.49 -9.39 -10.13
CA VAL A 146 5.92 -10.33 -11.16
C VAL A 146 6.36 -11.67 -10.57
N GLY A 147 7.00 -11.67 -9.40
CA GLY A 147 7.47 -12.90 -8.75
C GLY A 147 8.60 -13.57 -9.54
N ASP A 148 8.64 -14.91 -9.53
CA ASP A 148 9.73 -15.70 -10.13
C ASP A 148 9.66 -15.71 -11.67
N ALA A 149 10.07 -14.62 -12.30
CA ALA A 149 10.17 -14.52 -13.75
C ALA A 149 11.50 -15.08 -14.28
N LYS A 150 11.44 -15.65 -15.49
CA LYS A 150 12.61 -16.18 -16.18
C LYS A 150 13.61 -15.06 -16.48
N THR A 151 14.82 -15.20 -15.95
CA THR A 151 15.94 -14.33 -16.31
C THR A 151 16.42 -14.67 -17.72
N GLY A 152 16.48 -13.67 -18.59
CA GLY A 152 16.95 -13.82 -19.97
C GLY A 152 17.64 -12.54 -20.45
N LYS A 153 18.30 -12.62 -21.60
CA LYS A 153 19.07 -11.51 -22.17
C LYS A 153 18.22 -10.24 -22.37
N GLU A 154 16.97 -10.39 -22.81
CA GLU A 154 16.04 -9.28 -22.99
C GLU A 154 15.72 -8.54 -21.68
N LEU A 155 15.66 -9.27 -20.56
CA LEU A 155 15.45 -8.66 -19.25
C LEU A 155 16.69 -7.88 -18.81
N GLU A 156 17.89 -8.42 -19.03
CA GLU A 156 19.13 -7.74 -18.69
C GLU A 156 19.31 -6.44 -19.50
N GLU A 157 18.97 -6.48 -20.78
CA GLU A 157 18.97 -5.29 -21.65
C GLU A 157 17.98 -4.23 -21.13
N ALA A 158 16.71 -4.61 -20.90
CA ALA A 158 15.70 -3.69 -20.38
C ALA A 158 16.04 -3.13 -18.98
N GLU A 159 16.61 -3.95 -18.09
CA GLU A 159 17.10 -3.49 -16.80
C GLU A 159 18.23 -2.46 -16.95
N ASN A 160 19.18 -2.70 -17.84
CA ASN A 160 20.29 -1.78 -18.05
C ASN A 160 19.81 -0.42 -18.56
N ASP A 161 18.88 -0.40 -19.51
CA ASP A 161 18.28 0.84 -20.01
C ASP A 161 17.59 1.63 -18.87
N VAL A 162 16.83 0.94 -18.01
CA VAL A 162 16.16 1.58 -16.87
C VAL A 162 17.17 2.06 -15.83
N LYS A 163 18.23 1.30 -15.56
CA LYS A 163 19.31 1.71 -14.65
C LYS A 163 19.99 2.98 -15.15
N GLU A 164 20.34 3.04 -16.43
CA GLU A 164 20.97 4.22 -17.02
C GLU A 164 20.08 5.46 -16.91
N ALA A 165 18.79 5.33 -17.26
CA ALA A 165 17.82 6.39 -17.13
C ALA A 165 17.65 6.84 -15.67
N LEU A 166 17.62 5.90 -14.71
CA LEU A 166 17.47 6.19 -13.28
C LEU A 166 18.71 6.87 -12.71
N VAL A 167 19.91 6.41 -13.07
CA VAL A 167 21.17 7.06 -12.67
C VAL A 167 21.19 8.51 -13.14
N GLN A 168 20.82 8.76 -14.41
CA GLN A 168 20.73 10.11 -14.93
C GLN A 168 19.68 10.94 -14.19
N ALA A 169 18.50 10.37 -13.90
CA ALA A 169 17.45 11.08 -13.17
C ALA A 169 17.89 11.49 -11.76
N ILE A 170 18.55 10.59 -11.02
CA ILE A 170 19.04 10.85 -9.67
C ILE A 170 20.19 11.87 -9.69
N CYS A 171 21.18 11.73 -10.58
CA CYS A 171 22.30 12.66 -10.66
C CYS A 171 21.89 14.08 -11.08
N ASN A 172 20.78 14.21 -11.80
CA ASN A 172 20.25 15.51 -12.23
C ASN A 172 19.38 16.19 -11.15
N GLU A 173 19.18 15.57 -9.98
CA GLU A 173 18.43 16.22 -8.90
C GLU A 173 19.22 17.40 -8.31
N PRO A 174 18.64 18.61 -8.25
CA PRO A 174 19.33 19.77 -7.68
C PRO A 174 19.57 19.59 -6.17
N THR A 175 18.63 18.94 -5.48
CA THR A 175 18.67 18.66 -4.05
C THR A 175 18.28 17.22 -3.79
N LEU A 176 19.10 16.47 -3.06
CA LEU A 176 18.76 15.12 -2.65
C LEU A 176 17.77 15.16 -1.49
N SER A 177 16.66 14.44 -1.62
CA SER A 177 15.74 14.21 -0.51
C SER A 177 16.43 13.41 0.60
N LEU A 178 15.92 13.49 1.83
CA LEU A 178 16.45 12.71 2.96
C LEU A 178 16.49 11.20 2.66
N LEU A 179 15.50 10.69 1.92
CA LEU A 179 15.45 9.28 1.54
C LEU A 179 16.58 8.94 0.55
N LEU A 180 16.77 9.75 -0.50
CA LEU A 180 17.87 9.53 -1.44
C LEU A 180 19.23 9.70 -0.78
N GLN A 181 19.39 10.63 0.17
CA GLN A 181 20.61 10.76 0.96
C GLN A 181 20.93 9.47 1.73
N LYS A 182 19.93 8.89 2.41
CA LYS A 182 20.07 7.60 3.12
C LYS A 182 20.40 6.44 2.18
N ILE A 183 19.72 6.34 1.04
CA ILE A 183 19.94 5.27 0.06
C ILE A 183 21.32 5.39 -0.61
N THR A 184 21.76 6.61 -0.90
CA THR A 184 23.03 6.86 -1.61
C THR A 184 24.23 7.02 -0.67
N GLY A 185 24.00 7.21 0.63
CA GLY A 185 25.02 7.58 1.60
C GLY A 185 25.68 8.94 1.32
N CYS A 186 25.02 9.83 0.57
CA CYS A 186 25.54 11.15 0.20
C CYS A 186 24.75 12.25 0.90
N GLU A 187 25.42 13.22 1.53
CA GLU A 187 24.76 14.32 2.25
C GLU A 187 24.21 15.39 1.30
N SER A 188 24.81 15.54 0.12
CA SER A 188 24.39 16.52 -0.89
C SER A 188 24.45 15.98 -2.32
N SER A 189 23.76 16.65 -3.25
CA SER A 189 23.81 16.34 -4.68
C SER A 189 25.22 16.51 -5.27
N LEU A 190 26.06 17.34 -4.67
CA LEU A 190 27.46 17.54 -5.08
C LEU A 190 28.34 16.32 -4.77
N ASP A 191 28.03 15.58 -3.70
CA ASP A 191 28.80 14.40 -3.28
C ASP A 191 28.44 13.15 -4.09
N LEU A 192 27.28 13.18 -4.77
CA LEU A 192 26.75 12.10 -5.57
C LEU A 192 27.32 12.13 -6.99
N THR A 193 28.48 11.49 -7.16
CA THR A 193 29.07 11.31 -8.49
C THR A 193 28.29 10.28 -9.31
N PHE A 194 28.37 10.39 -10.64
CA PHE A 194 27.78 9.42 -11.55
C PHE A 194 28.19 7.97 -11.24
N GLN A 195 29.47 7.74 -10.92
CA GLN A 195 29.96 6.41 -10.56
C GLN A 195 29.32 5.87 -9.27
N LYS A 196 29.17 6.71 -8.24
CA LYS A 196 28.47 6.30 -7.01
C LYS A 196 27.00 5.96 -7.29
N ALA A 197 26.31 6.78 -8.08
CA ALA A 197 24.93 6.54 -8.46
C ALA A 197 24.77 5.22 -9.23
N VAL A 198 25.69 4.89 -10.15
CA VAL A 198 25.72 3.58 -10.84
C VAL A 198 25.85 2.41 -9.85
N VAL A 199 26.74 2.52 -8.87
CA VAL A 199 26.91 1.46 -7.85
C VAL A 199 25.63 1.28 -7.03
N VAL A 200 25.06 2.38 -6.53
CA VAL A 200 23.82 2.36 -5.74
C VAL A 200 22.66 1.75 -6.54
N VAL A 201 22.45 2.20 -7.77
CA VAL A 201 21.38 1.69 -8.63
C VAL A 201 21.57 0.20 -8.95
N ASN A 202 22.80 -0.27 -9.13
CA ASN A 202 23.05 -1.71 -9.32
C ASN A 202 22.70 -2.54 -8.08
N GLU A 203 23.04 -2.08 -6.87
CA GLU A 203 22.65 -2.77 -5.63
C GLU A 203 21.13 -2.72 -5.38
N ILE A 204 20.45 -1.64 -5.77
CA ILE A 204 18.98 -1.57 -5.78
C ILE A 204 18.40 -2.68 -6.65
N PHE A 205 18.85 -2.83 -7.89
CA PHE A 205 18.33 -3.87 -8.80
C PHE A 205 18.66 -5.29 -8.34
N LYS A 206 19.81 -5.50 -7.71
CA LYS A 206 20.14 -6.77 -7.07
C LYS A 206 19.16 -7.11 -5.94
N THR A 207 18.79 -6.13 -5.13
CA THR A 207 17.77 -6.26 -4.09
C THR A 207 16.38 -6.53 -4.69
N LEU A 208 16.00 -5.82 -5.75
CA LEU A 208 14.74 -6.04 -6.48
C LEU A 208 14.64 -7.47 -7.04
N ARG A 209 15.71 -8.00 -7.63
CA ARG A 209 15.79 -9.41 -8.06
C ARG A 209 15.70 -10.39 -6.88
N GLY A 210 16.16 -10.00 -5.69
CA GLY A 210 15.95 -10.74 -4.45
C GLY A 210 14.47 -10.84 -4.08
N ILE A 211 13.75 -9.70 -4.12
CA ILE A 211 12.32 -9.61 -3.80
C ILE A 211 11.48 -10.57 -4.66
N MET A 212 11.80 -10.69 -5.95
CA MET A 212 11.13 -11.63 -6.86
C MET A 212 11.19 -13.08 -6.38
N LYS A 213 12.30 -13.47 -5.74
CA LYS A 213 12.59 -14.85 -5.33
C LYS A 213 12.10 -15.18 -3.92
N THR A 214 11.69 -14.19 -3.14
CA THR A 214 11.31 -14.36 -1.73
C THR A 214 10.17 -15.37 -1.54
N ARG A 215 9.28 -15.50 -2.53
CA ARG A 215 8.12 -16.39 -2.47
C ARG A 215 8.28 -17.70 -3.26
N THR A 216 9.44 -17.95 -3.89
CA THR A 216 9.68 -19.16 -4.71
C THR A 216 9.54 -20.46 -3.91
N ASN A 217 9.85 -20.42 -2.61
CA ASN A 217 9.76 -21.60 -1.74
C ASN A 217 8.37 -21.83 -1.15
N MET A 218 7.45 -20.87 -1.28
CA MET A 218 6.06 -21.01 -0.84
C MET A 218 5.29 -21.84 -1.88
N LYS A 219 4.35 -22.67 -1.42
CA LYS A 219 3.57 -23.54 -2.32
C LYS A 219 2.24 -22.91 -2.71
N GLN A 220 1.49 -22.42 -1.73
CA GLN A 220 0.20 -21.76 -1.91
C GLN A 220 0.39 -20.26 -2.12
N PHE A 221 1.30 -19.63 -1.37
CA PHE A 221 1.46 -18.17 -1.36
C PHE A 221 2.58 -17.65 -2.27
N ASN A 222 2.93 -18.39 -3.33
CA ASN A 222 4.04 -18.02 -4.23
C ASN A 222 3.79 -16.76 -5.06
N SER A 223 2.52 -16.45 -5.34
CA SER A 223 2.12 -15.32 -6.19
C SER A 223 1.19 -14.37 -5.45
N VAL A 224 1.42 -13.07 -5.64
CA VAL A 224 0.49 -11.99 -5.23
C VAL A 224 -0.27 -11.42 -6.43
N HIS A 225 -0.04 -11.97 -7.62
CA HIS A 225 -0.75 -11.65 -8.83
C HIS A 225 -1.82 -12.72 -9.09
N ASN A 226 -3.07 -12.29 -9.19
CA ASN A 226 -4.15 -13.12 -9.68
C ASN A 226 -4.40 -12.76 -11.16
N PRO A 227 -4.15 -13.66 -12.12
CA PRO A 227 -4.31 -13.36 -13.55
C PRO A 227 -5.77 -13.13 -13.95
N GLY A 228 -6.73 -13.41 -13.06
CA GLY A 228 -8.15 -13.29 -13.35
C GLY A 228 -8.64 -14.45 -14.23
N SER A 229 -9.83 -14.28 -14.79
CA SER A 229 -10.50 -15.26 -15.64
C SER A 229 -11.23 -14.55 -16.79
N HIS A 230 -11.95 -15.28 -17.64
CA HIS A 230 -12.77 -14.64 -18.70
C HIS A 230 -13.83 -13.67 -18.16
N THR A 231 -14.20 -13.80 -16.88
CA THR A 231 -15.22 -12.99 -16.20
C THR A 231 -14.62 -12.01 -15.19
N GLU A 232 -13.36 -12.20 -14.79
CA GLU A 232 -12.71 -11.42 -13.73
C GLU A 232 -11.41 -10.80 -14.24
N GLN A 233 -11.23 -9.50 -14.01
CA GLN A 233 -10.00 -8.83 -14.36
C GLN A 233 -8.84 -9.31 -13.48
N ALA A 234 -7.62 -9.24 -14.02
CA ALA A 234 -6.44 -9.51 -13.21
C ALA A 234 -6.40 -8.57 -11.99
N SER A 235 -5.95 -9.07 -10.85
CA SER A 235 -5.95 -8.32 -9.60
C SER A 235 -4.72 -8.60 -8.74
N TYR A 236 -4.36 -7.62 -7.92
CA TYR A 236 -3.35 -7.78 -6.89
C TYR A 236 -3.99 -8.36 -5.62
N LYS A 237 -3.41 -9.45 -5.10
CA LYS A 237 -3.85 -10.14 -3.89
C LYS A 237 -2.69 -10.20 -2.87
N PRO A 238 -2.64 -9.27 -1.90
CA PRO A 238 -1.56 -9.21 -0.91
C PRO A 238 -1.39 -10.52 -0.13
N LEU A 239 -0.17 -10.84 0.29
CA LEU A 239 0.13 -12.04 1.08
C LEU A 239 -0.73 -12.11 2.36
N LEU A 240 -0.86 -10.99 3.08
CA LEU A 240 -1.65 -10.93 4.31
C LEU A 240 -3.12 -11.28 4.05
N LYS A 241 -3.68 -10.87 2.90
CA LYS A 241 -5.03 -11.25 2.49
C LYS A 241 -5.14 -12.75 2.31
N GLN A 242 -4.18 -13.36 1.62
CA GLN A 242 -4.15 -14.80 1.37
C GLN A 242 -4.09 -15.60 2.67
N VAL A 243 -3.24 -15.17 3.61
CA VAL A 243 -3.10 -15.80 4.94
C VAL A 243 -4.41 -15.69 5.73
N VAL A 244 -5.04 -14.51 5.80
CA VAL A 244 -6.30 -14.33 6.54
C VAL A 244 -7.45 -15.12 5.90
N GLU A 245 -7.52 -15.18 4.58
CA GLU A 245 -8.51 -16.01 3.87
C GLU A 245 -8.31 -17.50 4.16
N GLU A 246 -7.07 -18.00 4.15
CA GLU A 246 -6.76 -19.39 4.49
C GLU A 246 -7.14 -19.71 5.96
N MET A 247 -6.80 -18.81 6.89
CA MET A 247 -7.11 -18.95 8.31
C MET A 247 -8.59 -19.06 8.61
N TYR A 248 -9.44 -18.40 7.82
CA TYR A 248 -10.90 -18.40 8.01
C TYR A 248 -11.66 -19.10 6.87
N ASN A 249 -10.97 -19.93 6.10
CA ASN A 249 -11.59 -20.72 5.04
C ASN A 249 -12.58 -21.72 5.66
N PRO A 250 -13.86 -21.75 5.22
CA PRO A 250 -14.86 -22.69 5.75
C PRO A 250 -14.49 -24.15 5.53
N ASP A 251 -13.77 -24.45 4.44
CA ASP A 251 -13.38 -25.82 4.07
C ASP A 251 -12.22 -26.35 4.92
N ARG A 252 -11.55 -25.47 5.70
CA ARG A 252 -10.41 -25.78 6.57
C ARG A 252 -9.36 -26.69 5.90
N PRO A 253 -8.82 -26.29 4.74
CA PRO A 253 -7.70 -27.02 4.14
C PRO A 253 -6.51 -27.08 5.11
N ASP A 254 -5.73 -28.16 5.05
CA ASP A 254 -4.46 -28.23 5.80
C ASP A 254 -3.52 -27.14 5.25
N PRO A 255 -3.15 -26.12 6.05
CA PRO A 255 -2.38 -25.00 5.53
C PRO A 255 -0.95 -25.45 5.26
N VAL A 256 -0.50 -25.34 4.02
CA VAL A 256 0.78 -25.92 3.59
C VAL A 256 1.95 -24.99 3.91
N ASP A 257 1.74 -23.68 3.77
CA ASP A 257 2.76 -22.66 4.01
C ASP A 257 2.68 -22.04 5.42
N ILE A 258 1.69 -22.42 6.25
CA ILE A 258 1.57 -21.95 7.64
C ILE A 258 2.04 -23.05 8.58
N GLU A 259 3.26 -22.89 9.11
CA GLU A 259 3.81 -23.83 10.06
C GLU A 259 3.27 -23.58 11.48
N HIS A 260 2.81 -24.65 12.13
CA HIS A 260 2.45 -24.63 13.53
C HIS A 260 3.68 -24.96 14.39
N MET A 261 4.13 -24.00 15.20
CA MET A 261 5.16 -24.23 16.21
C MET A 261 4.52 -24.35 17.60
N SER A 262 4.68 -25.50 18.26
CA SER A 262 4.32 -25.69 19.66
C SER A 262 5.48 -25.31 20.58
N SER A 263 5.39 -24.20 21.31
CA SER A 263 6.39 -23.82 22.32
C SER A 263 6.03 -24.32 23.72
N GLY A 264 5.98 -25.64 23.91
CA GLY A 264 5.69 -26.27 25.21
C GLY A 264 6.73 -27.31 25.61
N LEU A 265 7.03 -27.44 26.91
CA LEU A 265 7.85 -28.50 27.51
C LEU A 265 7.45 -29.93 27.07
N THR A 266 6.20 -30.11 26.60
CA THR A 266 5.68 -31.36 26.05
C THR A 266 6.26 -31.75 24.69
N ASP A 267 6.84 -30.82 23.92
CA ASP A 267 7.37 -31.14 22.58
C ASP A 267 8.66 -31.98 22.64
N LEU A 268 9.46 -31.80 23.69
CA LEU A 268 10.62 -32.65 23.98
C LEU A 268 10.24 -34.09 24.36
N LEU A 269 9.00 -34.32 24.84
CA LEU A 269 8.47 -35.67 25.10
C LEU A 269 7.73 -36.25 23.90
N LYS A 270 7.27 -35.41 22.97
CA LYS A 270 6.57 -35.84 21.76
C LYS A 270 7.52 -36.36 20.68
N THR A 271 8.76 -35.89 20.60
CA THR A 271 9.74 -36.35 19.60
C THR A 271 10.04 -37.85 19.67
N GLY A 272 9.90 -38.50 20.83
CA GLY A 272 10.12 -39.95 20.98
C GLY A 272 8.91 -40.86 20.67
N PHE A 273 7.68 -40.33 20.75
CA PHE A 273 6.44 -41.12 20.60
C PHE A 273 5.56 -40.67 19.41
N SER A 274 5.87 -39.55 18.74
CA SER A 274 5.02 -38.93 17.71
C SER A 274 5.16 -39.53 16.30
N MET A 275 5.89 -40.62 16.11
CA MET A 275 5.94 -41.29 14.79
C MET A 275 4.64 -42.04 14.44
N PHE A 276 3.70 -42.23 15.38
CA PHE A 276 2.53 -43.10 15.20
C PHE A 276 1.15 -42.45 15.40
N MET A 277 1.05 -41.16 15.78
CA MET A 277 -0.25 -40.48 15.88
C MET A 277 -0.24 -39.16 15.12
N LYS A 278 -1.09 -39.06 14.10
CA LYS A 278 -1.44 -37.80 13.42
C LYS A 278 -2.30 -36.98 14.39
N VAL A 279 -1.68 -36.39 15.41
CA VAL A 279 -2.35 -35.50 16.36
C VAL A 279 -2.84 -34.29 15.57
N SER A 280 -4.15 -34.04 15.57
CA SER A 280 -4.76 -32.91 14.86
C SER A 280 -4.13 -31.61 15.35
N ARG A 281 -3.49 -30.88 14.43
CA ARG A 281 -2.92 -29.56 14.74
C ARG A 281 -4.09 -28.59 14.98
N PRO A 282 -4.02 -27.75 16.02
CA PRO A 282 -5.06 -26.76 16.25
C PRO A 282 -5.09 -25.79 15.07
N HIS A 283 -6.28 -25.51 14.55
CA HIS A 283 -6.45 -24.56 13.46
C HIS A 283 -6.56 -23.14 14.04
N PRO A 284 -6.03 -22.11 13.36
CA PRO A 284 -6.17 -20.73 13.85
C PRO A 284 -7.64 -20.34 14.10
N SER A 285 -8.55 -20.82 13.27
CA SER A 285 -9.99 -20.58 13.44
C SER A 285 -10.61 -21.25 14.68
N ASP A 286 -9.94 -22.18 15.36
CA ASP A 286 -10.47 -22.79 16.60
C ASP A 286 -10.42 -21.82 17.79
N HIS A 287 -9.74 -20.68 17.65
CA HIS A 287 -9.54 -19.69 18.71
C HIS A 287 -10.46 -18.48 18.51
N SER A 288 -10.97 -17.93 19.62
CA SER A 288 -11.79 -16.72 19.62
C SER A 288 -10.98 -15.41 19.53
N LEU A 289 -9.67 -15.51 19.79
CA LEU A 289 -8.70 -14.41 19.67
C LEU A 289 -7.51 -14.87 18.83
N VAL A 290 -7.17 -14.09 17.82
CA VAL A 290 -5.99 -14.28 16.97
C VAL A 290 -5.14 -13.02 17.02
N ILE A 291 -3.83 -13.17 17.19
CA ILE A 291 -2.88 -12.07 17.15
C ILE A 291 -1.98 -12.26 15.92
N ILE A 292 -1.99 -11.29 15.02
CA ILE A 292 -1.12 -11.25 13.83
C ILE A 292 -0.01 -10.25 14.12
N VAL A 293 1.25 -10.69 14.08
CA VAL A 293 2.41 -9.82 14.29
C VAL A 293 3.15 -9.61 12.97
N MET A 294 3.14 -8.38 12.46
CA MET A 294 3.80 -7.96 11.23
C MET A 294 5.19 -7.38 11.52
N LEU A 295 6.23 -8.11 11.14
CA LEU A 295 7.62 -7.65 11.22
C LEU A 295 7.97 -6.87 9.96
N GLY A 296 8.52 -5.66 10.12
CA GLY A 296 8.80 -4.74 9.01
C GLY A 296 7.70 -3.70 8.77
N GLY A 297 6.56 -3.86 9.45
CA GLY A 297 5.48 -2.89 9.51
C GLY A 297 4.22 -3.27 8.74
N VAL A 298 3.17 -2.47 8.92
CA VAL A 298 1.86 -2.66 8.28
C VAL A 298 1.30 -1.33 7.75
N THR A 299 0.62 -1.37 6.62
CA THR A 299 -0.10 -0.22 6.09
C THR A 299 -1.51 -0.10 6.69
N VAL A 300 -2.08 1.11 6.66
CA VAL A 300 -3.47 1.33 7.11
C VAL A 300 -4.47 0.57 6.24
N SER A 301 -4.20 0.46 4.94
CA SER A 301 -5.02 -0.31 4.00
C SER A 301 -5.02 -1.81 4.31
N GLU A 302 -3.88 -2.37 4.70
CA GLU A 302 -3.77 -3.76 5.16
C GLU A 302 -4.54 -4.00 6.44
N ALA A 303 -4.39 -3.14 7.45
CA ALA A 303 -5.12 -3.26 8.71
C ALA A 303 -6.65 -3.20 8.49
N LYS A 304 -7.11 -2.29 7.63
CA LYS A 304 -8.51 -2.21 7.22
C LYS A 304 -8.96 -3.47 6.48
N MET A 305 -8.15 -3.97 5.55
CA MET A 305 -8.45 -5.19 4.80
C MET A 305 -8.60 -6.41 5.71
N VAL A 306 -7.73 -6.59 6.71
CA VAL A 306 -7.88 -7.64 7.72
C VAL A 306 -9.21 -7.49 8.47
N LYS A 307 -9.53 -6.28 8.94
CA LYS A 307 -10.81 -6.00 9.62
C LYS A 307 -12.01 -6.40 8.76
N ASP A 308 -12.04 -5.94 7.50
CA ASP A 308 -13.16 -6.18 6.59
C ASP A 308 -13.32 -7.68 6.28
N LEU A 309 -12.21 -8.41 6.08
CA LEU A 309 -12.21 -9.86 5.85
C LEU A 309 -12.70 -10.64 7.06
N VAL A 310 -12.23 -10.30 8.26
CA VAL A 310 -12.62 -11.01 9.49
C VAL A 310 -14.12 -10.82 9.77
N VAL A 311 -14.64 -9.61 9.60
CA VAL A 311 -16.07 -9.33 9.76
C VAL A 311 -16.91 -10.12 8.76
N ALA A 312 -16.45 -10.24 7.51
CA ALA A 312 -17.15 -10.98 6.47
C ALA A 312 -17.09 -12.52 6.67
N SER A 313 -15.93 -13.06 7.02
CA SER A 313 -15.69 -14.50 7.05
C SER A 313 -16.09 -15.16 8.37
N LYS A 314 -15.86 -14.50 9.52
CA LYS A 314 -16.13 -15.09 10.83
C LYS A 314 -16.54 -14.05 11.89
N PRO A 315 -17.82 -13.60 11.87
CA PRO A 315 -18.30 -12.64 12.86
C PRO A 315 -18.19 -13.21 14.28
N GLY A 316 -17.68 -12.39 15.21
CA GLY A 316 -17.51 -12.76 16.63
C GLY A 316 -16.09 -13.18 17.03
N VAL A 317 -15.15 -13.29 16.09
CA VAL A 317 -13.72 -13.48 16.41
C VAL A 317 -13.03 -12.14 16.57
N GLN A 318 -12.15 -12.04 17.57
CA GLN A 318 -11.30 -10.89 17.77
C GLN A 318 -9.95 -11.12 17.06
N VAL A 319 -9.55 -10.18 16.20
CA VAL A 319 -8.22 -10.18 15.59
C VAL A 319 -7.48 -8.92 15.99
N ILE A 320 -6.28 -9.09 16.54
CA ILE A 320 -5.37 -7.99 16.89
C ILE A 320 -4.19 -8.02 15.93
N VAL A 321 -3.99 -6.93 15.18
CA VAL A 321 -2.82 -6.76 14.31
C VAL A 321 -1.81 -5.91 15.05
N LEU A 322 -0.64 -6.49 15.33
CA LEU A 322 0.53 -5.81 15.88
C LEU A 322 1.56 -5.64 14.77
N SER A 323 2.31 -4.55 14.81
CA SER A 323 3.35 -4.28 13.82
C SER A 323 4.51 -3.53 14.47
N THR A 324 5.71 -3.68 13.93
CA THR A 324 6.88 -2.89 14.38
C THR A 324 6.70 -1.40 14.11
N THR A 325 6.04 -1.03 13.00
CA THR A 325 5.76 0.36 12.63
C THR A 325 4.59 0.45 11.65
N LEU A 326 3.97 1.62 11.55
CA LEU A 326 3.03 1.93 10.46
C LEU A 326 3.83 2.46 9.27
N VAL A 327 3.76 1.77 8.13
CA VAL A 327 4.60 2.09 6.97
C VAL A 327 3.83 2.85 5.88
N THR A 328 4.53 3.77 5.24
CA THR A 328 4.17 4.37 3.95
C THR A 328 5.03 3.76 2.83
N PRO A 329 4.67 3.93 1.55
CA PRO A 329 5.48 3.42 0.44
C PRO A 329 6.94 3.88 0.47
N TYR A 330 7.21 5.11 0.89
CA TYR A 330 8.58 5.62 1.01
C TYR A 330 9.36 5.01 2.18
N ASN A 331 8.69 4.64 3.29
CA ASN A 331 9.36 3.93 4.38
C ASN A 331 9.83 2.54 3.93
N ILE A 332 9.10 1.90 3.01
CA ILE A 332 9.50 0.60 2.44
C ILE A 332 10.82 0.75 1.67
N LEU A 333 11.03 1.86 0.95
CA LEU A 333 12.30 2.11 0.26
C LEU A 333 13.47 2.25 1.23
N GLU A 334 13.25 2.97 2.33
CA GLU A 334 14.28 3.11 3.38
C GLU A 334 14.62 1.76 4.02
N LEU A 335 13.60 0.95 4.33
CA LEU A 335 13.77 -0.39 4.86
C LEU A 335 14.56 -1.27 3.90
N LEU A 336 14.23 -1.26 2.60
CA LEU A 336 14.85 -2.14 1.61
C LEU A 336 16.27 -1.71 1.18
N PHE A 337 16.54 -0.41 1.14
CA PHE A 337 17.75 0.11 0.47
C PHE A 337 18.69 0.89 1.38
N ALA A 338 18.26 1.28 2.58
CA ALA A 338 19.07 2.10 3.49
C ALA A 338 19.26 1.50 4.90
N THR A 339 18.64 0.36 5.19
CA THR A 339 18.76 -0.30 6.51
C THR A 339 19.75 -1.45 6.46
N ASP A 340 20.66 -1.54 7.43
CA ASP A 340 21.52 -2.72 7.58
C ASP A 340 20.68 -3.88 8.17
N HIS A 341 20.42 -4.88 7.33
CA HIS A 341 19.66 -6.07 7.71
C HIS A 341 20.47 -7.09 8.53
N LEU A 342 21.80 -6.98 8.54
CA LEU A 342 22.68 -7.91 9.25
C LEU A 342 22.92 -7.48 10.69
N HIS A 343 22.84 -6.17 10.97
CA HIS A 343 22.94 -5.60 12.30
C HIS A 343 21.64 -4.83 12.58
N PRO A 344 20.56 -5.51 13.01
CA PRO A 344 19.37 -4.78 13.44
C PRO A 344 19.79 -3.78 14.50
N ASP A 345 19.36 -2.53 14.37
CA ASP A 345 19.61 -1.47 15.34
C ASP A 345 18.80 -1.81 16.60
N ILE A 346 19.36 -2.69 17.43
CA ILE A 346 18.80 -3.05 18.73
C ILE A 346 19.11 -1.85 19.60
N GLY A 347 18.20 -0.87 19.61
CA GLY A 347 18.30 0.35 20.41
C GLY A 347 18.35 0.03 21.91
N VAL A 348 19.50 -0.43 22.38
CA VAL A 348 19.84 -0.67 23.79
C VAL A 348 20.51 0.57 24.36
#